data_AF-A0A267ECG9-F1
#
_entry.id   AF-A0A267ECG9-F1
#
_cell.length_a   1.000
_cell.length_b   1.000
_cell.length_c   1.000
_cell.angle_alpha   90.00
_cell.angle_beta   90.00
_cell.angle_gamma   90.00
#
_symmetry.space_group_name_H-M   'P 1'
#
loop_
_entity.id
_entity.type
_entity.pdbx_description
1 polymer ?
#
loop_
_entity_poly.entity_id
_entity_poly.type
_entity_poly.pdbx_seq_one_letter_code
_entity_poly.pdbx_strand_id
1 'polypeptide(L)'
;MRKCYQAELLKTEMEVQYFPYGGSITDYVMRLFDRKVAVSVTRALRFDGEPFTVDNGVRLLTKKLLGIRQADRNSLESWQRHVLHVWADGRAVTEALAEAHRQLPASVLGNAIVLLTCVRNCKEIFTNNVN
;
A
#
# COMPACT_ATOMS: atom_id res chain seq x y z
N MET A 1 -13.90 19.17 10.52
CA MET A 1 -13.40 17.90 9.95
C MET A 1 -14.09 17.68 8.62
N ARG A 2 -13.37 17.71 7.49
CA ARG A 2 -13.96 17.60 6.16
C ARG A 2 -14.27 16.11 5.89
N LYS A 3 -15.55 15.76 5.70
CA LYS A 3 -15.93 14.40 5.26
C LYS A 3 -15.59 14.27 3.78
N CYS A 4 -14.46 13.64 3.46
CA CYS A 4 -14.10 13.30 2.09
C CYS A 4 -14.64 11.91 1.76
N TYR A 5 -15.40 11.81 0.66
CA TYR A 5 -15.83 10.52 0.09
C TYR A 5 -16.58 9.58 1.04
N GLN A 6 -17.23 10.13 2.08
CA GLN A 6 -17.89 9.36 3.15
C GLN A 6 -16.96 8.30 3.76
N ALA A 7 -15.66 8.60 3.82
CA ALA A 7 -14.67 7.68 4.35
C ALA A 7 -14.88 7.47 5.85
N GLU A 8 -14.87 6.21 6.28
CA GLU A 8 -14.96 5.81 7.68
C GLU A 8 -13.98 4.66 7.91
N LEU A 9 -13.15 4.77 8.95
CA LEU A 9 -12.31 3.67 9.40
C LEU A 9 -13.20 2.61 10.07
N LEU A 10 -13.15 1.38 9.57
CA LEU A 10 -13.92 0.28 10.13
C LEU A 10 -13.08 -0.55 11.11
N LYS A 11 -11.84 -0.85 10.71
CA LYS A 11 -10.91 -1.67 11.47
C LYS A 11 -9.47 -1.29 11.17
N THR A 12 -8.62 -1.38 12.18
CA THR A 12 -7.17 -1.30 12.10
C THR A 12 -6.56 -2.68 11.93
N GLU A 13 -5.26 -2.76 11.62
CA GLU A 13 -4.49 -3.98 11.40
C GLU A 13 -4.76 -5.08 12.44
N MET A 14 -4.79 -4.72 13.73
CA MET A 14 -4.96 -5.65 14.84
C MET A 14 -6.41 -6.12 15.06
N GLU A 15 -7.38 -5.46 14.44
CA GLU A 15 -8.81 -5.78 14.58
C GLU A 15 -9.31 -6.69 13.45
N VAL A 16 -8.58 -6.77 12.35
CA VAL A 16 -8.87 -7.68 11.25
C VAL A 16 -8.40 -9.08 11.63
N GLN A 17 -9.29 -10.07 11.48
CA GLN A 17 -8.99 -11.44 11.84
C GLN A 17 -8.50 -12.25 10.64
N TYR A 18 -7.49 -13.09 10.88
CA TYR A 18 -6.87 -13.92 9.85
C TYR A 18 -6.69 -15.36 10.33
N PHE A 19 -6.84 -16.30 9.40
CA PHE A 19 -6.48 -17.70 9.60
C PHE A 19 -5.98 -18.33 8.29
N PRO A 20 -4.89 -19.12 8.30
CA PRO A 20 -4.01 -19.40 9.43
C PRO A 20 -3.22 -18.16 9.87
N TYR A 21 -2.74 -18.19 11.12
CA TYR A 21 -1.95 -17.10 11.70
C TYR A 21 -0.55 -16.99 11.07
N GLY A 22 0.06 -15.80 11.14
CA GLY A 22 1.46 -15.55 10.72
C GLY A 22 1.68 -15.17 9.25
N GLY A 23 0.61 -14.87 8.51
CA GLY A 23 0.68 -14.39 7.12
C GLY A 23 0.75 -12.86 7.00
N SER A 24 0.71 -12.39 5.74
CA SER A 24 0.54 -10.96 5.43
C SER A 24 -0.81 -10.46 5.94
N ILE A 25 -0.83 -9.24 6.45
CA ILE A 25 -2.02 -8.55 6.98
C ILE A 25 -2.20 -7.19 6.30
N THR A 26 -3.39 -6.61 6.39
CA THR A 26 -3.71 -5.27 5.87
C THR A 26 -3.56 -4.24 6.97
N ASP A 27 -3.07 -3.04 6.65
CA ASP A 27 -2.85 -1.99 7.65
C ASP A 27 -4.18 -1.47 8.24
N TYR A 28 -5.22 -1.34 7.42
CA TYR A 28 -6.57 -1.02 7.88
C TYR A 28 -7.64 -1.34 6.84
N VAL A 29 -8.89 -1.34 7.28
CA VAL A 29 -10.08 -1.48 6.46
C VAL A 29 -10.97 -0.27 6.67
N MET A 30 -11.41 0.32 5.56
CA MET A 30 -12.29 1.49 5.58
C MET A 30 -13.54 1.27 4.74
N ARG A 31 -14.60 1.98 5.07
CA ARG A 31 -15.72 2.24 4.17
C ARG A 31 -15.40 3.47 3.35
N LEU A 32 -15.53 3.37 2.04
CA LEU A 32 -15.48 4.50 1.12
C LEU A 32 -16.77 4.46 0.30
N PHE A 33 -17.63 5.46 0.48
CA PHE A 33 -19.02 5.41 0.02
C PHE A 33 -19.75 4.14 0.53
N ASP A 34 -20.20 3.27 -0.38
CA ASP A 34 -20.90 2.01 -0.10
C ASP A 34 -19.97 0.77 -0.15
N ARG A 35 -18.65 0.97 -0.28
CA ARG A 35 -17.67 -0.13 -0.45
C ARG A 35 -16.76 -0.25 0.76
N LYS A 36 -16.53 -1.49 1.18
CA LYS A 36 -15.46 -1.85 2.11
C LYS A 36 -14.18 -2.06 1.33
N VAL A 37 -13.12 -1.40 1.74
CA VAL A 37 -11.81 -1.39 1.07
C VAL A 37 -10.75 -1.75 2.09
N ALA A 38 -9.96 -2.78 1.78
CA ALA A 38 -8.74 -3.08 2.53
C ALA A 38 -7.59 -2.23 1.98
N VAL A 39 -6.89 -1.54 2.88
CA VAL A 39 -5.77 -0.67 2.52
C VAL A 39 -4.49 -1.23 3.12
N SER A 40 -3.49 -1.39 2.26
CA SER A 40 -2.11 -1.62 2.66
C SER A 40 -1.29 -0.37 2.36
N VAL A 41 -0.38 -0.01 3.26
CA VAL A 41 0.45 1.18 3.18
C VAL A 41 1.93 0.78 3.10
N THR A 42 2.70 1.50 2.30
CA THR A 42 4.14 1.34 2.28
C THR A 42 4.85 2.64 1.89
N ARG A 43 6.15 2.68 2.16
CA ARG A 43 7.03 3.80 1.86
C ARG A 43 8.04 3.33 0.81
N ALA A 44 8.23 4.13 -0.22
CA ALA A 44 9.29 3.97 -1.20
C ALA A 44 10.24 5.17 -1.05
N LEU A 45 11.46 4.89 -0.65
CA LEU A 45 12.48 5.88 -0.36
C LEU A 45 13.82 5.41 -0.90
N ARG A 46 14.71 6.39 -1.14
CA ARG A 46 16.13 6.10 -1.38
C ARG A 46 16.74 5.55 -0.09
N PHE A 47 17.53 4.50 -0.19
CA PHE A 47 18.24 3.92 0.95
C PHE A 47 19.72 4.29 0.83
N ASP A 48 20.31 4.84 1.89
CA ASP A 48 21.74 5.14 2.00
C ASP A 48 22.37 5.93 0.84
N GLY A 49 21.60 6.87 0.26
CA GLY A 49 22.07 7.72 -0.83
C GLY A 49 21.98 7.09 -2.23
N GLU A 50 21.67 5.80 -2.32
CA GLU A 50 21.48 5.12 -3.59
C GLU A 50 20.16 5.53 -4.27
N PRO A 51 20.14 5.70 -5.60
CA PRO A 51 18.93 6.04 -6.33
C PRO A 51 17.94 4.87 -6.27
N PHE A 52 16.67 5.18 -6.04
CA PHE A 52 15.60 4.19 -6.14
C PHE A 52 15.37 3.84 -7.61
N THR A 53 15.61 2.59 -7.98
CA THR A 53 15.50 2.13 -9.38
C THR A 53 14.12 1.56 -9.70
N VAL A 54 13.85 1.39 -11.01
CA VAL A 54 12.65 0.67 -11.49
C VAL A 54 12.63 -0.76 -10.95
N ASP A 55 13.78 -1.45 -10.91
CA ASP A 55 13.88 -2.80 -10.36
C ASP A 55 13.54 -2.86 -8.86
N ASN A 56 13.96 -1.85 -8.08
CA ASN A 56 13.53 -1.72 -6.69
C ASN A 56 12.01 -1.58 -6.62
N GLY A 57 11.42 -0.76 -7.50
CA GLY A 57 9.98 -0.61 -7.64
C GLY A 57 9.27 -1.93 -7.97
N VAL A 58 9.78 -2.70 -8.92
CA VAL A 58 9.20 -3.99 -9.34
C VAL A 58 9.20 -4.96 -8.17
N ARG A 59 10.32 -5.07 -7.46
CA ARG A 59 10.44 -5.93 -6.27
C ARG A 59 9.49 -5.49 -5.15
N LEU A 60 9.44 -4.18 -4.85
CA LEU A 60 8.59 -3.62 -3.80
C LEU A 60 7.11 -3.87 -4.09
N LEU A 61 6.64 -3.48 -5.29
CA LEU A 61 5.24 -3.62 -5.69
C LEU A 61 4.84 -5.09 -5.79
N THR A 62 5.69 -5.96 -6.37
CA THR A 62 5.40 -7.41 -6.44
C THR A 62 5.22 -8.00 -5.05
N LYS A 63 6.15 -7.72 -4.13
CA LYS A 63 6.07 -8.20 -2.74
C LYS A 63 4.77 -7.74 -2.08
N LYS A 64 4.42 -6.46 -2.21
CA LYS A 64 3.25 -5.87 -1.54
C LYS A 64 1.93 -6.37 -2.14
N LEU A 65 1.82 -6.46 -3.46
CA LEU A 65 0.62 -6.95 -4.13
C LEU A 65 0.37 -8.45 -3.87
N LEU A 66 1.42 -9.27 -3.84
CA LEU A 66 1.30 -10.68 -3.45
C LEU A 66 0.91 -10.82 -1.96
N GLY A 67 1.45 -9.96 -1.09
CA GLY A 67 1.06 -9.89 0.32
C GLY A 67 -0.43 -9.55 0.50
N ILE A 68 -0.95 -8.56 -0.25
CA ILE A 68 -2.38 -8.21 -0.27
C ILE A 68 -3.23 -9.43 -0.65
N ARG A 69 -2.85 -10.17 -1.68
CA ARG A 69 -3.57 -11.39 -2.10
C ARG A 69 -3.51 -12.51 -1.06
N GLN A 70 -2.45 -12.59 -0.27
CA GLN A 70 -2.37 -13.53 0.85
C GLN A 70 -3.28 -13.08 2.00
N ALA A 71 -3.25 -11.79 2.35
CA ALA A 71 -4.10 -11.22 3.38
C ALA A 71 -5.59 -11.40 3.04
N ASP A 72 -5.97 -11.18 1.78
CA ASP A 72 -7.32 -11.40 1.27
C ASP A 72 -7.80 -12.84 1.48
N ARG A 73 -6.98 -13.82 1.06
CA ARG A 73 -7.31 -15.25 1.20
C ARG A 73 -7.40 -15.71 2.64
N ASN A 74 -6.58 -15.14 3.51
CA ASN A 74 -6.51 -15.56 4.91
C ASN A 74 -7.47 -14.78 5.80
N SER A 75 -8.08 -13.69 5.33
CA SER A 75 -8.98 -12.90 6.15
C SER A 75 -10.26 -13.68 6.44
N LEU A 76 -10.74 -13.59 7.68
CA LEU A 76 -12.06 -14.07 8.08
C LEU A 76 -13.18 -13.08 7.72
N GLU A 77 -12.83 -12.00 7.02
CA GLU A 77 -13.72 -10.95 6.59
C GLU A 77 -13.60 -10.73 5.08
N SER A 78 -14.63 -10.15 4.48
CA SER A 78 -14.65 -9.82 3.06
C SER A 78 -14.77 -8.31 2.83
N TRP A 79 -14.10 -7.85 1.78
CA TRP A 79 -14.12 -6.48 1.24
C TRP A 79 -14.16 -6.53 -0.29
N GLN A 80 -14.61 -5.45 -0.92
CA GLN A 80 -14.86 -5.44 -2.37
C GLN A 80 -13.65 -5.02 -3.20
N ARG A 81 -12.68 -4.31 -2.59
CA ARG A 81 -11.51 -3.75 -3.27
C ARG A 81 -10.30 -3.69 -2.34
N HIS A 82 -9.12 -3.65 -2.97
CA HIS A 82 -7.86 -3.39 -2.30
C HIS A 82 -7.24 -2.09 -2.80
N VAL A 83 -6.60 -1.36 -1.89
CA VAL A 83 -5.72 -0.24 -2.23
C VAL A 83 -4.34 -0.50 -1.65
N LEU A 84 -3.32 -0.43 -2.50
CA LEU A 84 -1.93 -0.30 -2.07
C LEU A 84 -1.55 1.19 -2.15
N HIS A 85 -1.43 1.84 -1.01
CA HIS A 85 -0.97 3.23 -0.93
C HIS A 85 0.54 3.27 -0.72
N VAL A 86 1.24 3.86 -1.69
CA VAL A 86 2.69 4.04 -1.64
C VAL A 86 3.00 5.53 -1.47
N TRP A 87 3.65 5.86 -0.35
CA TRP A 87 4.29 7.16 -0.16
C TRP A 87 5.66 7.13 -0.82
N ALA A 88 5.87 7.96 -1.83
CA ALA A 88 7.09 7.98 -2.62
C ALA A 88 7.92 9.25 -2.33
N ASP A 89 9.21 9.07 -2.02
CA ASP A 89 10.14 10.14 -1.69
C ASP A 89 10.56 10.96 -2.93
N GLY A 90 9.71 11.89 -3.31
CA GLY A 90 9.93 12.80 -4.43
C GLY A 90 9.58 12.22 -5.80
N ARG A 91 9.82 13.05 -6.83
CA ARG A 91 9.35 12.78 -8.19
C ARG A 91 10.03 11.57 -8.82
N ALA A 92 11.36 11.46 -8.69
CA ALA A 92 12.12 10.38 -9.29
C ALA A 92 11.66 8.99 -8.80
N VAL A 93 11.42 8.84 -7.49
CA VAL A 93 10.91 7.59 -6.91
C VAL A 93 9.49 7.30 -7.41
N THR A 94 8.63 8.33 -7.49
CA THR A 94 7.26 8.19 -8.00
C THR A 94 7.24 7.73 -9.46
N GLU A 95 8.10 8.30 -10.30
CA GLU A 95 8.23 7.93 -11.72
C GLU A 95 8.77 6.50 -11.88
N ALA A 96 9.79 6.13 -11.09
CA ALA A 96 10.31 4.77 -11.08
C ALA A 96 9.26 3.74 -10.65
N LEU A 97 8.41 4.06 -9.67
CA LEU A 97 7.27 3.20 -9.28
C LEU A 97 6.20 3.10 -10.36
N ALA A 98 5.88 4.21 -11.04
CA ALA A 98 4.91 4.22 -12.11
C ALA A 98 5.38 3.37 -13.31
N GLU A 99 6.68 3.42 -13.62
CA GLU A 99 7.30 2.55 -14.62
C GLU A 99 7.34 1.10 -14.16
N ALA A 100 7.77 0.84 -12.93
CA ALA A 100 7.76 -0.51 -12.35
C ALA A 100 6.37 -1.15 -12.40
N HIS A 101 5.32 -0.39 -12.08
CA HIS A 101 3.93 -0.85 -12.17
C HIS A 101 3.55 -1.29 -13.58
N ARG A 102 3.99 -0.57 -14.63
CA ARG A 102 3.72 -0.94 -16.03
C ARG A 102 4.40 -2.25 -16.44
N GLN A 103 5.50 -2.62 -15.79
CA GLN A 103 6.24 -3.85 -16.07
C GLN A 103 5.68 -5.07 -15.34
N LEU A 104 4.77 -4.89 -14.37
CA LEU A 104 4.21 -6.01 -13.63
C LEU A 104 3.21 -6.81 -14.49
N PRO A 105 3.29 -8.14 -14.47
CA PRO A 105 2.30 -8.97 -15.16
C PRO A 105 0.93 -8.85 -14.47
N ALA A 106 -0.14 -9.03 -15.24
CA ALA A 106 -1.52 -9.00 -14.73
C ALA A 106 -1.74 -9.99 -13.56
N SER A 107 -0.99 -11.10 -13.54
CA SER A 107 -1.01 -12.07 -12.44
C SER A 107 -0.53 -11.47 -11.11
N VAL A 108 0.31 -10.43 -11.10
CA VAL A 108 0.75 -9.74 -9.89
C VAL A 108 -0.19 -8.59 -9.53
N LEU A 109 -0.60 -7.79 -10.53
CA LEU A 109 -1.49 -6.63 -10.32
C LEU A 109 -2.84 -7.02 -9.68
N GLY A 110 -3.42 -8.14 -10.12
CA GLY A 110 -4.71 -8.59 -9.63
C GLY A 110 -5.78 -7.51 -9.79
N ASN A 111 -6.54 -7.24 -8.72
CA ASN A 111 -7.62 -6.25 -8.69
C ASN A 111 -7.36 -5.12 -7.68
N ALA A 112 -6.09 -4.90 -7.33
CA ALA A 112 -5.71 -3.84 -6.39
C ALA A 112 -5.47 -2.52 -7.12
N ILE A 113 -5.93 -1.42 -6.54
CA ILE A 113 -5.61 -0.07 -6.99
C ILE A 113 -4.30 0.35 -6.33
N VAL A 114 -3.30 0.73 -7.11
CA VAL A 114 -2.05 1.28 -6.59
C VAL A 114 -2.14 2.81 -6.56
N LEU A 115 -2.22 3.38 -5.36
CA LEU A 115 -2.22 4.84 -5.15
C LEU A 115 -0.79 5.30 -4.86
N LEU A 116 -0.17 6.01 -5.79
CA LEU A 116 1.14 6.61 -5.60
C LEU A 116 0.99 8.06 -5.13
N THR A 117 1.52 8.39 -3.96
CA THR A 117 1.58 9.77 -3.45
C THR A 117 3.02 10.26 -3.45
N CYS A 118 3.32 11.20 -4.35
CA CYS A 118 4.60 11.90 -4.38
C CYS A 118 4.68 12.86 -3.19
N VAL A 119 5.53 12.53 -2.22
CA VAL A 119 5.81 13.40 -1.07
C VAL A 119 6.82 14.46 -1.48
N ARG A 120 6.57 15.70 -1.05
CA ARG A 120 7.50 16.82 -1.17
C ARG A 120 7.58 17.52 0.18
N ASN A 121 8.78 17.90 0.60
CA ASN A 121 9.02 18.70 1.81
C ASN A 121 8.44 18.13 3.11
N CYS A 122 8.39 16.79 3.26
CA CYS A 122 7.95 16.13 4.48
C CYS A 122 8.81 14.89 4.72
N LYS A 123 9.93 15.07 5.44
CA LYS A 123 10.91 14.00 5.70
C LYS A 123 10.42 13.05 6.78
N GLU A 124 9.53 13.51 7.64
CA GLU A 124 8.95 12.82 8.79
C GLU A 124 8.22 11.54 8.37
N ILE A 125 7.68 11.49 7.14
CA ILE A 125 7.08 10.28 6.58
C ILE A 125 8.14 9.16 6.43
N PHE A 126 9.39 9.51 6.15
CA PHE A 126 10.45 8.56 5.81
C PHE A 126 11.45 8.33 6.94
N THR A 127 11.38 9.09 8.02
CA THR A 127 12.26 8.96 9.19
C THR A 127 11.48 8.45 10.39
N ASN A 128 12.04 7.50 11.15
CA ASN A 128 11.46 7.04 12.41
C ASN A 128 11.98 7.84 13.63
N ASN A 129 12.63 8.98 13.40
CA ASN A 129 13.14 9.82 14.48
C ASN A 129 11.95 10.55 15.12
N VAL A 130 11.53 10.04 16.27
CA VAL A 130 10.71 10.79 17.23
C VAL A 130 11.68 11.72 17.93
N ASN A 131 11.55 13.03 17.73
CA ASN A 131 12.30 14.02 18.52
C ASN A 131 12.00 13.85 20.02
#